data_AF-A0AAV4F3J0-F1
#
_entry.id   AF-A0AAV4F3J0-F1
#
_cell.length_a   1.000
_cell.length_b   1.000
_cell.length_c   1.000
_cell.angle_alpha   90.00
_cell.angle_beta   90.00
_cell.angle_gamma   90.00
#
_symmetry.space_group_name_H-M   'P 1'
#
loop_
_entity.id
_entity.type
_entity.pdbx_description
1 polymer ?
#
loop_
_entity_poly.entity_id
_entity_poly.type
_entity_poly.pdbx_seq_one_letter_code
_entity_poly.pdbx_strand_id
1 'polypeptide(L)'
;MFPTGCDGWHLGLIRTDNKKLIAADFYKSRLQIRHEDFNIIFKGKKLTQQYAVDQWAKVEAGRLDSVRRNKKNIKSLKIPMTYGRSASWRCQ
;
A
#
# COMPACT_ATOMS: atom_id res chain seq x y z
N MET A 1 12.90 14.87 -6.36
CA MET A 1 12.14 16.09 -6.03
C MET A 1 11.40 16.55 -7.27
N PHE A 2 10.13 16.94 -7.14
CA PHE A 2 9.37 17.50 -8.26
C PHE A 2 9.78 18.96 -8.50
N PRO A 3 9.75 19.48 -9.74
CA PRO A 3 10.19 20.83 -10.07
C PRO A 3 9.45 21.95 -9.32
N THR A 4 8.22 21.67 -8.86
CA THR A 4 7.37 22.63 -8.16
C THR A 4 7.41 22.50 -6.64
N GLY A 5 8.26 21.64 -6.07
CA GLY A 5 8.36 21.46 -4.62
C GLY A 5 7.10 20.91 -3.93
N CYS A 6 6.06 20.52 -4.69
CA CYS A 6 4.84 19.97 -4.11
C CYS A 6 5.11 18.64 -3.42
N ASP A 7 4.46 18.43 -2.27
CA ASP A 7 4.51 17.18 -1.53
C ASP A 7 4.08 15.99 -2.41
N GLY A 8 4.80 14.88 -2.25
CA GLY A 8 4.50 13.63 -2.91
C GLY A 8 3.28 12.93 -2.31
N TRP A 9 3.10 11.66 -2.68
CA TRP A 9 2.05 10.85 -2.07
C TRP A 9 2.30 10.68 -0.56
N HIS A 10 1.27 10.93 0.25
CA HIS A 10 1.26 10.70 1.69
C HIS A 10 -0.11 10.20 2.15
N LEU A 11 -0.15 9.54 3.33
CA LEU A 11 -1.33 8.84 3.86
C LEU A 11 -2.53 9.75 4.21
N GLY A 12 -2.30 11.06 4.32
CA GLY A 12 -3.31 12.07 4.66
C GLY A 12 -4.10 12.60 3.46
N LEU A 13 -3.76 12.19 2.23
CA LEU A 13 -4.49 12.64 1.04
C LEU A 13 -5.88 12.02 0.99
N ILE A 14 -6.87 12.90 0.88
CA ILE A 14 -8.28 12.55 0.70
C ILE A 14 -8.65 12.90 -0.73
N ARG A 15 -9.36 11.98 -1.41
CA ARG A 15 -9.92 12.24 -2.73
C ARG A 15 -11.05 13.27 -2.60
N THR A 16 -11.38 13.98 -3.67
CA THR A 16 -12.54 14.92 -3.71
C THR A 16 -13.84 14.31 -3.19
N ASP A 17 -13.98 12.98 -3.31
CA ASP A 17 -15.16 12.22 -2.84
C ASP A 17 -15.11 11.83 -1.34
N ASN A 18 -14.28 12.48 -0.52
CA ASN A 18 -14.01 12.14 0.90
C ASN A 18 -13.52 10.71 1.16
N LYS A 19 -13.13 9.97 0.12
CA LYS A 19 -12.56 8.63 0.24
C LYS A 19 -11.06 8.70 0.44
N LYS A 20 -10.54 7.77 1.24
CA LYS A 20 -9.09 7.59 1.42
C LYS A 20 -8.42 7.38 0.06
N LEU A 21 -7.48 8.24 -0.29
CA LEU A 21 -6.77 8.14 -1.55
C LEU A 21 -5.72 7.02 -1.47
N ILE A 22 -5.86 5.99 -2.31
CA ILE A 22 -4.85 4.93 -2.43
C ILE A 22 -3.68 5.48 -3.26
N ALA A 23 -2.45 5.10 -2.90
CA ALA A 23 -1.23 5.48 -3.65
C ALA A 23 -1.36 5.25 -5.17
N ALA A 24 -1.96 4.13 -5.55
CA ALA A 24 -2.21 3.79 -6.94
C ALA A 24 -3.05 4.85 -7.66
N ASP A 25 -4.14 5.32 -7.05
CA ASP A 25 -5.04 6.29 -7.66
C ASP A 25 -4.39 7.68 -7.78
N PHE A 26 -3.55 8.05 -6.80
CA PHE A 26 -2.74 9.26 -6.87
C PHE A 26 -1.75 9.23 -8.05
N TYR A 27 -1.01 8.13 -8.22
CA TYR A 27 -0.02 8.05 -9.30
C TYR A 27 -0.70 7.90 -10.67
N LYS A 28 -1.85 7.22 -10.76
CA LYS A 28 -2.66 7.16 -11.98
C LYS A 28 -3.10 8.55 -12.42
N SER A 29 -3.63 9.37 -11.51
CA SER A 29 -4.10 10.71 -11.84
C SER A 29 -2.96 11.64 -12.26
N ARG A 30 -1.74 11.43 -11.75
CA ARG A 30 -0.51 12.13 -12.18
C ARG A 30 0.01 11.71 -13.55
N LEU A 31 -0.21 10.45 -13.93
CA LEU A 31 0.18 9.92 -15.25
C LEU A 31 -0.92 10.09 -16.30
N GLN A 32 -2.13 10.50 -15.93
CA GLN A 32 -3.18 10.74 -16.91
C GLN A 32 -2.82 11.91 -17.82
N ILE A 33 -2.91 11.71 -19.14
CA ILE A 33 -2.74 12.79 -20.12
C ILE A 33 -3.97 13.70 -20.03
N ARG A 34 -3.76 14.99 -19.80
CA ARG A 34 -4.79 16.04 -19.83
C ARG A 34 -4.39 17.06 -20.88
N HIS A 35 -5.35 17.47 -21.71
CA HIS A 35 -5.08 18.34 -22.86
C HIS A 35 -4.62 19.76 -22.44
N GLU A 36 -5.01 20.23 -21.26
CA GLU A 36 -4.71 21.58 -20.78
C GLU A 36 -3.43 21.66 -19.91
N ASP A 37 -2.92 20.53 -19.41
CA ASP A 37 -1.80 20.51 -18.46
C ASP A 37 -0.48 20.07 -19.11
N PHE A 38 0.57 20.88 -18.93
CA PHE A 38 1.93 20.49 -19.31
C PHE A 38 2.50 19.48 -18.31
N ASN A 39 2.40 18.19 -18.62
CA ASN A 39 2.92 17.13 -17.76
C ASN A 39 4.41 16.86 -18.00
N ILE A 40 5.25 17.42 -17.12
CA ILE A 40 6.71 17.32 -17.16
C ILE A 40 7.17 15.85 -17.10
N ILE A 41 6.41 14.98 -16.43
CA ILE A 41 6.74 13.56 -16.26
C ILE A 41 6.90 12.88 -17.62
N PHE A 42 6.09 13.24 -18.62
CA PHE A 42 6.16 12.63 -19.95
C PHE A 42 7.31 13.13 -20.83
N LYS A 43 7.89 14.29 -20.53
CA LYS A 43 9.03 14.83 -21.29
C LYS A 43 10.37 14.21 -20.88
N GLY A 44 10.41 13.52 -19.74
CA GLY A 44 11.61 12.91 -19.17
C GLY A 44 12.18 11.69 -19.93
N LYS A 45 11.54 11.19 -20.99
CA LYS A 45 11.94 9.98 -21.75
C LYS A 45 12.30 8.81 -20.82
N LYS A 46 13.60 8.51 -20.64
CA LYS A 46 14.09 7.46 -19.75
C LYS A 46 13.71 7.69 -18.29
N LEU A 47 13.71 8.95 -17.84
CA LEU A 47 13.32 9.32 -16.48
C LEU A 47 11.86 8.98 -16.21
N THR A 48 10.99 9.10 -17.22
CA THR A 48 9.58 8.72 -17.15
C THR A 48 9.41 7.23 -16.86
N GLN A 49 10.19 6.40 -17.55
CA GLN A 49 10.17 4.95 -17.38
C GLN A 49 10.67 4.55 -15.99
N GLN A 50 11.78 5.15 -15.53
CA GLN A 50 12.31 4.93 -14.18
C GLN A 50 11.30 5.35 -13.11
N TYR A 51 10.66 6.50 -13.30
CA TYR A 51 9.63 7.00 -12.40
C TYR A 51 8.44 6.04 -12.28
N ALA A 52 7.94 5.53 -13.42
CA ALA A 52 6.82 4.59 -13.44
C ALA A 52 7.14 3.30 -12.67
N VAL A 53 8.34 2.74 -12.85
CA VAL A 53 8.80 1.53 -12.14
C VAL A 53 8.91 1.78 -10.64
N ASP A 54 9.52 2.91 -10.24
CA ASP A 54 9.66 3.29 -8.83
C ASP A 54 8.30 3.47 -8.14
N GLN A 55 7.34 4.13 -8.81
CA GLN A 55 6.00 4.34 -8.24
C GLN A 55 5.24 3.02 -8.11
N TRP A 56 5.36 2.13 -9.09
CA TRP A 56 4.75 0.80 -9.03
C TRP A 56 5.30 -0.03 -7.87
N ALA A 57 6.62 -0.04 -7.68
CA ALA A 57 7.25 -0.76 -6.57
C ALA A 57 6.76 -0.25 -5.20
N LYS A 58 6.59 1.07 -5.03
CA LYS A 58 6.03 1.68 -3.81
C LYS A 58 4.59 1.26 -3.55
N VAL A 59 3.75 1.23 -4.58
CA VAL A 59 2.36 0.79 -4.47
C VAL A 59 2.30 -0.69 -4.07
N GLU A 60 3.12 -1.53 -4.69
CA GLU A 60 3.14 -2.97 -4.43
C GLU A 60 3.68 -3.29 -3.03
N ALA A 61 4.69 -2.55 -2.56
CA ALA A 61 5.16 -2.65 -1.17
C ALA A 61 4.01 -2.37 -0.18
N GLY A 62 3.21 -1.33 -0.42
CA GLY A 62 2.04 -1.02 0.41
C GLY A 62 0.98 -2.14 0.42
N ARG A 63 0.80 -2.85 -0.70
CA ARG A 63 -0.08 -4.02 -0.80
C ARG A 63 0.48 -5.22 -0.05
N LEU A 64 1.77 -5.49 -0.16
CA LEU A 64 2.43 -6.57 0.59
C LEU A 64 2.37 -6.32 2.11
N ASP A 65 2.52 -5.06 2.54
CA ASP A 65 2.43 -4.68 3.95
C ASP A 65 1.02 -4.81 4.51
N SER A 66 -0.03 -4.54 3.73
CA SER A 66 -1.41 -4.78 4.17
C SER A 66 -1.68 -6.28 4.35
N VAL A 67 -1.23 -7.11 3.40
CA VAL A 67 -1.33 -8.58 3.49
C VAL A 67 -0.52 -9.12 4.68
N ARG A 68 0.70 -8.61 4.90
CA ARG A 68 1.56 -9.01 6.02
C ARG A 68 0.93 -8.67 7.38
N ARG A 69 0.34 -7.47 7.52
CA ARG A 69 -0.36 -7.07 8.76
C ARG A 69 -1.59 -7.92 9.03
N ASN A 70 -2.37 -8.24 8.00
CA ASN A 70 -3.57 -9.08 8.16
C ASN A 70 -3.21 -10.51 8.61
N LYS A 71 -2.13 -11.09 8.07
CA LYS A 71 -1.62 -12.40 8.50
C LYS A 71 -1.06 -12.41 9.93
N LYS A 72 -0.42 -11.33 10.37
CA LYS A 72 0.07 -11.21 11.76
C LYS A 72 -1.10 -11.21 12.75
N ASN A 73 -2.18 -10.49 12.43
CA ASN A 73 -3.37 -10.40 13.29
C ASN A 73 -4.08 -11.76 13.45
N ILE A 74 -4.12 -12.56 12.38
CA ILE A 74 -4.67 -13.93 12.42
C ILE A 74 -3.76 -14.88 13.21
N LYS A 75 -2.43 -14.70 13.17
CA LYS A 75 -1.49 -15.54 13.93
C LYS A 75 -1.44 -15.18 15.42
N SER A 76 -1.66 -13.93 15.81
CA SER A 76 -1.81 -13.52 17.21
C SER A 76 -3.14 -13.97 17.82
N LEU A 77 -4.20 -14.10 16.99
CA LEU A 77 -5.48 -14.68 17.38
C LEU A 77 -5.47 -16.22 17.28
N LYS A 78 -4.34 -16.85 17.61
CA LYS A 78 -4.29 -18.28 17.92
C LYS A 78 -4.34 -18.40 19.43
N ILE A 79 -5.50 -18.83 19.89
CA ILE A 79 -5.87 -19.17 21.27
C ILE A 79 -4.66 -19.77 22.01
N PRO A 80 -4.33 -19.33 23.25
CA PRO A 80 -3.25 -19.92 24.01
C PRO A 80 -3.52 -21.42 24.14
N MET A 81 -2.55 -22.23 23.73
CA MET A 81 -2.55 -23.68 23.91
C MET A 81 -2.52 -24.00 25.41
N THR A 82 -3.66 -24.00 26.08
CA THR A 82 -3.83 -24.56 27.42
C THR A 82 -4.74 -25.77 27.32
N TYR A 83 -4.18 -26.92 26.97
CA TYR A 83 -4.79 -28.20 27.33
C TYR A 83 -3.71 -29.28 27.52
N GLY A 84 -3.02 -29.16 28.65
CA GLY A 84 -2.30 -30.25 29.29
C GLY A 84 -3.01 -30.61 30.60
N ARG A 85 -4.21 -31.19 30.53
CA ARG A 85 -4.76 -31.95 31.67
C ARG A 85 -4.79 -33.42 31.29
N SER A 86 -3.80 -34.13 31.85
CA SER A 86 -3.77 -35.58 32.02
C SER A 86 -5.15 -36.06 32.51
N ALA A 87 -5.87 -36.76 31.64
CA ALA A 87 -7.06 -37.51 32.01
C ALA A 87 -6.63 -38.98 32.19
N SER A 88 -6.24 -39.35 33.42
CA SER A 88 -6.11 -40.75 33.82
C SER A 88 -7.50 -41.33 34.04
N TRP A 89 -8.02 -42.06 33.07
CA TRP A 89 -9.18 -42.93 33.28
C TRP A 89 -8.68 -44.29 33.77
N ARG A 90 -8.76 -44.50 35.08
CA ARG A 90 -8.68 -45.83 35.69
C ARG A 90 -10.12 -46.26 35.97
N CYS A 91 -10.64 -47.20 35.17
CA CYS A 91 -11.87 -47.91 35.51
C CYS A 91 -11.64 -48.69 36.80
N GLN A 92 -12.57 -48.56 37.73
CA GLN A 92 -12.75 -49.42 38.88
C GLN A 92 -14.22 -49.75 39.01
#